data_AF-A0A2M9H6C3-F1
#
_entry.id   AF-A0A2M9H6C3-F1
#
_cell.length_a   1.000
_cell.length_b   1.000
_cell.length_c   1.000
_cell.angle_alpha   90.00
_cell.angle_beta   90.00
_cell.angle_gamma   90.00
#
_symmetry.space_group_name_H-M   'P 1'
#
loop_
_entity.id
_entity.type
_entity.pdbx_description
1 polymer ?
#
loop_
_entity_poly.entity_id
_entity_poly.type
_entity_poly.pdbx_seq_one_letter_code
_entity_poly.pdbx_strand_id
1 'polypeptide(L)'
;MRVRSLIEEKDLSQTEIGAIIGRAQSYASLRIKGLKSWTIEELDQLAPILGYRDAFALIAACRPESDSPAPLPDADDGVDLDEVAAVEQAKVDAVLAKLRRDDTLLAAKHDPHKHDPDID
;
A
#
# COMPACT_ATOMS: atom_id res chain seq x y z
N MET A 1 -5.98 -13.73 -12.14
CA MET A 1 -5.03 -14.85 -11.93
C MET A 1 -5.27 -15.88 -13.04
N ARG A 2 -4.24 -16.26 -13.82
CA ARG A 2 -4.35 -17.17 -15.00
C ARG A 2 -4.65 -18.64 -14.67
N VAL A 3 -4.89 -18.99 -13.41
CA VAL A 3 -5.18 -20.39 -12.97
C VAL A 3 -6.33 -21.02 -13.74
N ARG A 4 -7.37 -20.25 -14.10
CA ARG A 4 -8.47 -20.74 -14.95
C ARG A 4 -7.97 -21.30 -16.29
N SER A 5 -7.06 -20.59 -16.96
CA SER A 5 -6.55 -21.01 -18.27
C SER A 5 -5.74 -22.30 -18.18
N LEU A 6 -4.96 -22.47 -17.12
CA LEU A 6 -4.21 -23.71 -16.86
C LEU A 6 -5.12 -24.90 -16.57
N ILE A 7 -6.25 -24.65 -15.90
CA ILE A 7 -7.29 -25.64 -15.64
C ILE A 7 -7.97 -26.08 -16.94
N GLU A 8 -8.29 -25.11 -17.81
CA GLU A 8 -8.88 -25.36 -19.13
C GLU A 8 -7.92 -26.13 -20.05
N GLU A 9 -6.62 -25.82 -20.03
CA GLU A 9 -5.58 -26.54 -20.80
C GLU A 9 -5.42 -28.01 -20.37
N LYS A 10 -5.69 -28.31 -19.09
CA LYS A 10 -5.64 -29.66 -18.54
C LYS A 10 -6.97 -30.40 -18.62
N ASP A 11 -8.00 -29.80 -19.24
CA ASP A 11 -9.36 -30.33 -19.33
C ASP A 11 -9.97 -30.72 -17.96
N LEU A 12 -9.56 -30.05 -16.89
CA LEU A 12 -10.02 -30.36 -15.53
C LEU A 12 -11.39 -29.73 -15.27
N SER A 13 -12.37 -30.57 -14.92
CA SER A 13 -13.69 -30.08 -14.54
C SER A 13 -13.69 -29.45 -13.14
N GLN A 14 -14.69 -28.61 -12.89
CA GLN A 14 -14.89 -27.98 -11.58
C GLN A 14 -15.14 -29.03 -10.47
N THR A 15 -15.71 -30.18 -10.83
CA THR A 15 -15.95 -31.30 -9.91
C THR A 15 -14.65 -31.97 -9.52
N GLU A 16 -13.77 -32.23 -10.49
CA GLU A 16 -12.45 -32.81 -10.24
C GLU A 16 -11.59 -31.90 -9.37
N ILE A 17 -11.60 -30.59 -9.66
CA ILE A 17 -10.89 -29.61 -8.84
C ILE A 17 -11.44 -29.55 -7.44
N GLY A 18 -12.77 -29.60 -7.27
CA GLY A 18 -13.39 -29.73 -5.95
C GLY A 18 -12.89 -30.98 -5.22
N ALA A 19 -12.87 -32.13 -5.89
CA ALA A 19 -12.40 -33.39 -5.30
C ALA A 19 -10.93 -33.33 -4.88
N ILE A 20 -10.06 -32.72 -5.70
CA ILE A 20 -8.63 -32.53 -5.41
C ILE A 20 -8.44 -31.72 -4.12
N ILE A 21 -9.16 -30.60 -3.99
CA ILE A 21 -9.00 -29.71 -2.84
C ILE A 21 -9.87 -30.10 -1.63
N GLY A 22 -10.59 -31.24 -1.71
CA GLY A 22 -11.49 -31.70 -0.67
C GLY A 22 -12.69 -30.77 -0.43
N ARG A 23 -13.19 -30.10 -1.46
CA ARG A 23 -14.31 -29.13 -1.39
C ARG A 23 -15.41 -29.45 -2.40
N ALA A 24 -16.56 -28.82 -2.20
CA ALA A 24 -17.67 -28.91 -3.15
C ALA A 24 -17.33 -28.26 -4.50
N GLN A 25 -17.93 -28.76 -5.59
CA GLN A 25 -17.78 -28.20 -6.93
C GLN A 25 -18.16 -26.71 -7.00
N SER A 26 -19.19 -26.29 -6.27
CA SER A 26 -19.62 -24.89 -6.20
C SER A 26 -18.54 -23.97 -5.62
N TYR A 27 -17.74 -24.48 -4.68
CA TYR A 27 -16.62 -23.76 -4.08
C TYR A 27 -15.49 -23.52 -5.09
N ALA A 28 -15.14 -24.54 -5.87
CA ALA A 28 -14.15 -24.43 -6.95
C ALA A 28 -14.66 -23.49 -8.06
N SER A 29 -15.95 -23.58 -8.42
CA SER A 29 -16.58 -22.73 -9.44
C SER A 29 -16.40 -21.23 -9.19
N LEU A 30 -16.63 -20.78 -7.94
CA LEU A 30 -16.48 -19.37 -7.56
C LEU A 30 -15.04 -18.87 -7.77
N ARG A 31 -14.04 -19.71 -7.49
CA ARG A 31 -12.63 -19.36 -7.60
C ARG A 31 -12.12 -19.40 -9.03
N ILE A 32 -12.55 -20.40 -9.81
CA ILE A 32 -12.25 -20.50 -11.24
C ILE A 32 -12.82 -19.29 -12.01
N LYS A 33 -14.02 -18.83 -11.63
CA LYS A 33 -14.63 -17.61 -12.17
C LYS A 33 -13.99 -16.31 -11.67
N GLY A 34 -13.05 -16.38 -10.72
CA GLY A 34 -12.41 -15.20 -10.13
C GLY A 34 -13.27 -14.41 -9.15
N LEU A 35 -14.40 -14.98 -8.68
CA LEU A 35 -15.30 -14.34 -7.70
C LEU A 35 -14.82 -14.49 -6.25
N LYS A 36 -13.92 -15.45 -6.01
CA LYS A 36 -13.27 -15.69 -4.71
C LYS A 36 -11.80 -16.01 -4.92
N SER A 37 -10.98 -15.65 -3.94
CA SER A 37 -9.55 -15.95 -3.92
C SER A 37 -9.28 -17.41 -3.58
N TRP A 38 -8.16 -17.92 -4.09
CA TRP A 38 -7.58 -19.20 -3.69
C TRP A 38 -6.77 -19.03 -2.40
N THR A 39 -6.73 -20.06 -1.56
CA THR A 39 -5.75 -20.13 -0.47
C THR A 39 -4.43 -20.71 -0.97
N ILE A 40 -3.34 -20.49 -0.23
CA ILE A 40 -2.03 -21.05 -0.60
C ILE A 40 -2.05 -22.58 -0.56
N GLU A 41 -2.71 -23.17 0.44
CA GLU A 41 -2.87 -24.63 0.57
C GLU A 41 -3.62 -25.24 -0.63
N GLU A 42 -4.70 -24.59 -1.09
CA GLU A 42 -5.45 -25.03 -2.27
C GLU A 42 -4.58 -24.99 -3.53
N LEU A 43 -3.75 -23.96 -3.67
CA LEU A 43 -2.83 -23.83 -4.78
C LEU A 43 -1.69 -24.84 -4.72
N ASP A 44 -1.23 -25.21 -3.52
CA ASP A 44 -0.19 -26.21 -3.33
C ASP A 44 -0.67 -27.61 -3.72
N GLN A 45 -1.93 -27.92 -3.45
CA GLN A 45 -2.58 -29.15 -3.90
C GLN A 45 -2.79 -29.20 -5.42
N LEU A 46 -3.08 -28.05 -6.04
CA LEU A 46 -3.29 -27.96 -7.50
C LEU A 46 -1.97 -27.90 -8.29
N ALA A 47 -0.92 -27.31 -7.72
CA ALA A 47 0.38 -27.15 -8.36
C ALA A 47 0.91 -28.44 -9.02
N PRO A 48 1.03 -29.60 -8.35
CA PRO A 48 1.57 -30.81 -8.95
C PRO A 48 0.72 -31.34 -10.11
N ILE A 49 -0.60 -31.15 -10.05
CA ILE A 49 -1.54 -31.58 -11.10
C ILE A 49 -1.39 -30.70 -12.35
N LEU A 50 -1.15 -29.41 -12.13
CA LEU A 50 -0.87 -28.45 -13.19
C LEU A 50 0.58 -28.52 -13.70
N GLY A 51 1.44 -29.37 -13.11
CA GLY A 51 2.83 -29.57 -13.52
C GLY A 51 3.85 -28.65 -12.85
N TYR A 52 3.47 -28.01 -11.75
CA TYR A 52 4.32 -27.11 -10.97
C TYR A 52 4.78 -27.78 -9.67
N ARG A 53 5.93 -27.34 -9.16
CA ARG A 53 6.52 -27.91 -7.94
C ARG A 53 5.74 -27.57 -6.67
N ASP A 54 5.29 -26.33 -6.57
CA ASP A 54 4.66 -25.75 -5.38
C ASP A 54 3.73 -24.58 -5.77
N ALA A 55 2.93 -24.11 -4.81
CA ALA A 55 2.01 -22.99 -5.00
C ALA A 55 2.70 -21.72 -5.53
N PHE A 56 3.94 -21.44 -5.12
CA PHE A 56 4.65 -20.22 -5.51
C PHE A 56 5.14 -20.29 -6.96
N ALA A 57 5.61 -21.45 -7.41
CA ALA A 57 5.95 -21.69 -8.82
C ALA A 57 4.72 -21.49 -9.72
N LEU A 58 3.55 -21.99 -9.30
CA LEU A 58 2.29 -21.78 -10.00
C LEU A 58 1.89 -20.29 -10.04
N ILE A 59 2.01 -19.58 -8.92
CA ILE A 59 1.71 -18.13 -8.84
C ILE A 59 2.66 -17.33 -9.74
N ALA A 60 3.95 -17.66 -9.73
CA ALA A 60 4.95 -17.01 -10.57
C ALA A 60 4.64 -17.19 -12.06
N ALA A 61 4.29 -18.40 -12.49
CA ALA A 61 3.88 -18.68 -13.86
C ALA A 61 2.57 -17.98 -14.27
N CYS A 62 1.71 -17.69 -13.29
CA CYS A 62 0.48 -16.93 -13.52
C CYS A 62 0.67 -15.41 -13.56
N ARG A 63 1.85 -14.87 -13.22
CA ARG A 63 2.12 -13.44 -13.37
C ARG A 63 2.16 -13.10 -14.87
N PRO A 64 1.53 -11.99 -15.29
CA PRO A 64 1.75 -11.50 -16.64
C PRO A 64 3.24 -11.18 -16.79
N GLU A 65 3.82 -11.52 -17.94
CA GLU A 65 5.19 -11.18 -18.35
C GLU A 65 5.51 -9.66 -18.37
N SER A 66 4.60 -8.80 -17.93
CA SER A 66 4.84 -7.39 -17.62
C SER A 66 5.41 -7.20 -16.22
N ASP A 67 6.56 -7.82 -15.96
CA ASP A 67 7.51 -7.33 -14.97
C ASP A 67 8.79 -6.94 -15.72
N SER A 68 8.64 -6.17 -16.81
CA SER A 68 9.69 -5.22 -17.10
C SER A 68 9.74 -4.32 -15.87
N PRO A 69 10.88 -4.21 -15.15
CA PRO A 69 10.98 -3.22 -14.11
C PRO A 69 10.51 -1.91 -14.73
N ALA A 70 9.61 -1.20 -14.04
CA ALA A 70 9.26 0.16 -14.46
C ALA A 70 10.58 0.83 -14.84
N PRO A 71 10.69 1.42 -16.05
CA PRO A 71 11.91 2.09 -16.43
C PRO A 71 12.30 2.95 -15.24
N LEU A 72 13.52 2.74 -14.72
CA LEU A 72 14.06 3.61 -13.71
C LEU A 72 13.80 5.02 -14.24
N PRO A 73 13.21 5.93 -13.44
CA PRO A 73 13.11 7.31 -13.88
C PRO A 73 14.53 7.68 -14.34
N ASP A 74 14.65 8.10 -15.61
CA ASP A 74 15.94 8.49 -16.16
C ASP A 74 16.58 9.39 -15.10
N ALA A 75 17.85 9.13 -14.77
CA ALA A 75 18.57 9.83 -13.69
C ALA A 75 18.82 11.33 -14.01
N ASP A 76 17.98 11.93 -14.86
CA ASP A 76 18.06 13.26 -15.43
C ASP A 76 16.77 14.08 -15.18
N ASP A 77 15.78 13.58 -14.44
CA ASP A 77 14.86 14.46 -13.68
C ASP A 77 15.57 14.88 -12.38
N GLY A 78 16.72 15.56 -12.56
CA GLY A 78 17.45 16.18 -11.48
C GLY A 78 16.58 17.26 -10.86
N VAL A 79 15.85 16.92 -9.81
CA VAL A 79 15.23 17.90 -8.94
C VAL A 79 16.36 18.82 -8.48
N ASP A 80 16.33 20.08 -8.91
CA ASP A 80 17.35 21.04 -8.53
C ASP A 80 17.27 21.19 -7.00
N LEU A 81 18.22 20.57 -6.31
CA LEU A 81 18.25 20.51 -4.86
C LEU A 81 18.39 21.91 -4.26
N ASP A 82 18.97 22.86 -5.01
CA ASP A 82 19.09 24.26 -4.59
C ASP A 82 17.73 24.97 -4.69
N GLU A 83 16.92 24.67 -5.70
CA GLU A 83 15.54 25.18 -5.79
C GLU A 83 14.67 24.64 -4.64
N VAL A 84 14.73 23.34 -4.36
CA VAL A 84 13.98 22.73 -3.25
C VAL A 84 14.44 23.29 -1.90
N ALA A 85 15.75 23.44 -1.71
CA ALA A 85 16.31 24.01 -0.49
C ALA A 85 15.87 25.47 -0.28
N ALA A 86 15.84 26.28 -1.35
CA ALA A 86 15.38 27.66 -1.28
C ALA A 86 13.90 27.77 -0.89
N VAL A 87 13.06 26.90 -1.46
CA VAL A 87 11.62 26.86 -1.15
C VAL A 87 11.38 26.45 0.31
N GLU A 88 12.09 25.43 0.80
CA GLU A 88 11.96 24.98 2.18
C GLU A 88 12.49 26.04 3.17
N GLN A 89 13.62 26.69 2.87
CA GLN A 89 14.15 27.77 3.71
C GLN A 89 13.18 28.95 3.82
N ALA A 90 12.54 29.33 2.71
CA ALA A 90 11.53 30.40 2.72
C ALA A 90 10.32 30.06 3.61
N LYS A 91 9.90 28.78 3.65
CA LYS A 91 8.82 28.33 4.55
C LYS A 91 9.24 28.40 6.00
N VAL A 92 10.47 27.96 6.33
CA VAL A 92 11.03 28.04 7.68
C VAL A 92 11.10 29.48 8.15
N ASP A 93 11.60 30.40 7.32
CA ASP A 93 11.71 31.82 7.65
C ASP A 93 10.33 32.46 7.86
N ALA A 94 9.34 32.09 7.04
CA ALA A 94 7.97 32.57 7.20
C ALA A 94 7.33 32.08 8.51
N VAL A 95 7.57 30.82 8.91
CA VAL A 95 7.11 30.28 10.20
C VAL A 95 7.80 30.96 11.36
N LEU A 96 9.12 31.15 11.30
CA LEU A 96 9.90 31.83 12.33
C LEU A 96 9.47 33.30 12.49
N ALA A 97 9.16 33.99 11.39
CA ALA A 97 8.66 35.36 11.41
C ALA A 97 7.24 35.49 11.98
N LYS A 98 6.41 34.43 11.90
CA LYS A 98 5.12 34.38 12.58
C LYS A 98 5.31 34.16 14.08
N LEU A 99 6.17 33.21 14.46
CA LEU A 99 6.47 32.93 15.87
C LEU A 99 7.02 34.16 16.61
N ARG A 100 7.97 34.89 15.98
CA ARG A 100 8.51 36.14 16.55
C ARG A 100 7.48 37.25 16.72
N ARG A 101 6.39 37.25 15.94
CA ARG A 101 5.30 38.22 16.10
C ARG A 101 4.36 37.85 17.24
N ASP A 102 4.05 36.57 17.39
CA ASP A 102 3.11 36.09 18.41
C ASP A 102 3.67 36.14 19.85
N ASP A 103 5.00 36.10 20.04
CA ASP A 103 5.63 36.22 21.37
C ASP A 103 5.48 37.59 22.04
N THR A 104 5.05 38.63 21.31
CA THR A 104 4.84 39.97 21.89
C THR A 104 3.53 40.12 22.68
N LEU A 105 2.64 39.12 22.64
CA LEU A 105 1.34 39.18 23.33
C LEU A 105 1.34 38.57 24.75
N LEU A 106 2.41 37.91 25.18
CA LEU A 106 2.46 37.27 26.51
C LEU A 106 3.04 38.18 27.62
N ALA A 107 3.78 39.23 27.29
CA ALA A 107 4.52 40.03 28.28
C ALA A 107 3.77 41.24 28.87
N ALA A 108 2.52 41.51 28.48
CA ALA A 108 1.81 42.75 28.82
C ALA A 108 0.58 42.56 29.73
N LYS A 109 0.63 41.66 30.72
CA LYS A 109 -0.43 41.50 31.74
C LYS A 109 0.14 41.22 33.13
N HIS A 110 0.91 42.14 33.68
CA HIS A 110 1.14 42.15 35.12
C HIS A 110 1.33 43.60 35.60
N ASP A 111 0.23 44.25 35.95
CA ASP A 111 0.24 45.52 36.70
C ASP A 111 0.25 45.17 38.20
N PRO A 112 1.33 45.44 38.96
CA PRO A 112 1.42 45.03 40.37
C PRO A 112 0.94 46.11 41.37
N HIS A 113 0.37 47.24 40.92
CA HIS A 113 -0.09 48.30 41.83
C HIS A 113 -1.60 48.55 41.75
N LYS A 114 -2.36 47.75 42.52
CA LYS A 114 -3.68 48.14 43.00
C LYS A 114 -3.57 48.33 44.52
N HIS A 115 -3.45 49.58 44.97
CA HIS A 115 -3.70 49.92 46.36
C HIS A 115 -5.21 49.76 46.61
N ASP A 116 -5.59 48.90 47.54
CA ASP A 116 -6.93 48.93 48.13
C ASP A 116 -7.02 50.17 49.03
N PRO A 117 -8.06 51.01 48.95
CA PRO A 117 -8.32 51.98 49.99
C PRO A 117 -8.95 51.25 51.19
N ASP A 118 -8.28 51.30 52.34
CA ASP A 118 -8.87 50.93 53.64
C ASP A 118 -10.15 51.76 53.85
N ILE A 119 -11.27 51.06 54.04
CA ILE A 119 -12.53 51.65 54.49
C ILE A 119 -12.59 51.47 56.01
N ASP A 120 -12.50 52.59 56.74
CA ASP A 120 -12.93 52.72 58.15
C ASP A 120 -14.46 52.81 58.25
#